data_AF-A0A0Q0ZW18-F1
#
_entry.id   AF-A0A0Q0ZW18-F1
#
_cell.length_a   1.000
_cell.length_b   1.000
_cell.length_c   1.000
_cell.angle_alpha   90.00
_cell.angle_beta   90.00
_cell.angle_gamma   90.00
#
_symmetry.space_group_name_H-M   'P 1'
#
loop_
_entity.id
_entity.type
_entity.pdbx_description
1 polymer ?
#
loop_
_entity_poly.entity_id
_entity_poly.type
_entity_poly.pdbx_seq_one_letter_code
_entity_poly.pdbx_strand_id
1 'polypeptide(L)'
;MTDQLNNPWNNMFISSGRRIDTETNHNIFWILDDGGRAGIRINFKTIPAEFEDVGKFSGISMIIRHLTDFDDELYLILNNSSDKEIFHTLCLNLISIAVSIRDETQLFIAILKRLKHWQRFLSQVASKMLSEQVQMGLYGELIFLIECVMPIMSDKDALLSWVGPDFHKQDFSFENSLVEIKTFISSNGPFIKISSMHQLIFELKPLTLVVYGLTKNNTGRSIIDLIKEIKNKFTDNHYLLDIFESKLALYGYLDGISEEPFFKYFTDTKKAFKVNSEFPKITPKEIANQIVALQYTIDLSKCSIFETNINATF
;
A
#
# COMPACT_ATOMS: atom_id res chain seq x y z
N MET A 1 -21.24 -21.41 5.64
CA MET A 1 -21.91 -20.49 6.59
C MET A 1 -20.89 -19.41 6.90
N THR A 2 -20.67 -18.49 5.96
CA THR A 2 -21.36 -17.18 5.78
C THR A 2 -20.82 -16.13 6.74
N ASP A 3 -19.90 -15.31 6.24
CA ASP A 3 -19.65 -13.92 6.62
C ASP A 3 -18.87 -13.32 5.42
N GLN A 4 -19.50 -13.00 4.28
CA GLN A 4 -20.04 -11.66 4.02
C GLN A 4 -19.44 -10.61 4.94
N LEU A 5 -18.62 -9.69 4.40
CA LEU A 5 -18.48 -8.27 4.74
C LEU A 5 -19.30 -7.79 5.96
N ASN A 6 -19.04 -8.35 7.13
CA ASN A 6 -19.82 -8.04 8.32
C ASN A 6 -19.06 -6.93 9.01
N ASN A 7 -19.51 -5.70 8.78
CA ASN A 7 -19.10 -4.51 9.53
C ASN A 7 -18.97 -4.93 11.01
N PRO A 8 -17.75 -4.95 11.58
CA PRO A 8 -17.47 -5.66 12.82
C PRO A 8 -18.14 -5.00 14.03
N TRP A 9 -18.54 -3.74 13.86
CA TRP A 9 -19.29 -2.95 14.84
C TRP A 9 -20.80 -3.18 14.80
N ASN A 10 -21.30 -3.98 13.85
CA ASN A 10 -22.72 -4.35 13.82
C ASN A 10 -23.09 -5.14 15.07
N ASN A 11 -24.27 -4.83 15.61
CA ASN A 11 -24.85 -5.46 16.81
C ASN A 11 -23.95 -5.34 18.06
N MET A 12 -23.00 -4.40 18.09
CA MET A 12 -22.28 -4.04 19.30
C MET A 12 -23.09 -3.02 20.11
N PHE A 13 -22.99 -3.08 21.43
CA PHE A 13 -23.54 -2.04 22.31
C PHE A 13 -22.62 -0.82 22.34
N ILE A 14 -23.18 0.36 22.59
CA ILE A 14 -22.39 1.57 22.86
C ILE A 14 -21.50 1.32 24.09
N SER A 15 -20.30 1.91 24.12
CA SER A 15 -19.32 1.70 25.20
C SER A 15 -18.92 0.23 25.39
N SER A 16 -18.83 -0.55 24.30
CA SER A 16 -18.45 -1.96 24.37
C SER A 16 -17.25 -2.29 23.48
N GLY A 17 -16.55 -3.37 23.83
CA GLY A 17 -15.47 -3.94 23.05
C GLY A 17 -15.71 -5.41 22.75
N ARG A 18 -15.45 -5.83 21.51
CA ARG A 18 -15.45 -7.22 21.07
C ARG A 18 -14.02 -7.62 20.72
N ARG A 19 -13.47 -8.59 21.46
CA ARG A 19 -12.10 -9.08 21.21
C ARG A 19 -12.04 -9.72 19.82
N ILE A 20 -10.95 -9.46 19.11
CA ILE A 20 -10.67 -10.05 17.80
C ILE A 20 -9.94 -11.37 18.03
N ASP A 21 -10.53 -12.47 17.58
CA ASP A 21 -9.93 -13.80 17.70
C ASP A 21 -8.83 -13.97 16.64
N THR A 22 -7.58 -13.84 17.07
CA THR A 22 -6.39 -13.88 16.21
C THR A 22 -5.23 -14.50 16.99
N GLU A 23 -4.36 -15.25 16.30
CA GLU A 23 -3.11 -15.79 16.85
C GLU A 23 -2.05 -14.68 17.03
N THR A 24 -2.34 -13.67 17.86
CA THR A 24 -1.38 -12.59 18.14
C THR A 24 -1.01 -12.56 19.62
N ASN A 25 0.16 -11.99 19.91
CA ASN A 25 0.59 -11.71 21.29
C ASN A 25 -0.09 -10.46 21.87
N HIS A 26 -0.91 -9.76 21.09
CA HIS A 26 -1.49 -8.47 21.45
C HIS A 26 -3.00 -8.62 21.61
N ASN A 27 -3.59 -7.98 22.62
CA ASN A 27 -5.04 -7.99 22.74
C ASN A 27 -5.63 -6.88 21.86
N ILE A 28 -6.38 -7.27 20.82
CA ILE A 28 -7.01 -6.35 19.87
C ILE A 28 -8.53 -6.47 19.98
N PHE A 29 -9.22 -5.32 19.90
CA PHE A 29 -10.67 -5.25 20.05
C PHE A 29 -11.28 -4.31 19.01
N TRP A 30 -12.39 -4.73 18.41
CA TRP A 30 -13.36 -3.80 17.84
C TRP A 30 -14.05 -3.07 18.99
N ILE A 31 -14.24 -1.75 18.91
CA ILE A 31 -14.91 -0.97 19.94
C ILE A 31 -15.99 -0.04 19.38
N LEU A 32 -17.02 0.23 20.19
CA LEU A 32 -17.88 1.40 20.05
C LEU A 32 -17.65 2.30 21.26
N ASP A 33 -17.34 3.57 21.03
CA ASP A 33 -17.19 4.54 22.11
C ASP A 33 -18.54 4.98 22.69
N ASP A 34 -18.52 5.87 23.68
CA ASP A 34 -19.72 6.40 24.36
C ASP A 34 -20.65 7.18 23.43
N GLY A 35 -20.11 7.70 22.32
CA GLY A 35 -20.88 8.36 21.25
C GLY A 35 -21.35 7.42 20.15
N GLY A 36 -21.12 6.10 20.28
CA GLY A 36 -21.44 5.10 19.25
C GLY A 36 -20.50 5.15 18.04
N ARG A 37 -19.34 5.78 18.16
CA ARG A 37 -18.33 5.84 17.09
C ARG A 37 -17.55 4.55 17.04
N ALA A 38 -17.37 4.05 15.81
CA ALA A 38 -16.56 2.88 15.52
C ALA A 38 -15.08 3.13 15.82
N GLY A 39 -14.42 2.14 16.41
CA GLY A 39 -12.98 2.19 16.66
C GLY A 39 -12.32 0.82 16.78
N ILE A 40 -11.00 0.85 16.89
CA ILE A 40 -10.18 -0.31 17.25
C ILE A 40 -9.32 0.05 18.48
N ARG A 41 -9.20 -0.90 19.41
CA ARG A 41 -8.30 -0.81 20.56
C ARG A 41 -7.22 -1.87 20.45
N ILE A 42 -5.97 -1.48 20.67
CA ILE A 42 -4.81 -2.38 20.76
C ILE A 42 -4.15 -2.17 22.12
N ASN A 43 -3.92 -3.26 22.85
CA ASN A 43 -3.23 -3.24 24.13
C ASN A 43 -1.72 -3.45 23.93
N PHE A 44 -0.92 -2.72 24.70
CA PHE A 44 0.54 -2.79 24.77
C PHE A 44 0.95 -2.91 26.24
N LYS A 45 2.02 -3.63 26.59
CA LYS A 45 2.47 -3.66 27.99
C LYS A 45 2.88 -2.27 28.46
N THR A 46 3.56 -1.52 27.60
CA THR A 46 3.92 -0.12 27.86
C THR A 46 4.12 0.61 26.54
N ILE A 47 3.53 1.80 26.42
CA ILE A 47 3.76 2.72 25.31
C ILE A 47 4.78 3.77 25.78
N PRO A 48 5.97 3.87 25.15
CA PRO A 48 6.95 4.90 25.52
C PRO A 48 6.41 6.33 25.36
N ALA A 49 6.73 7.20 26.32
CA ALA A 49 6.26 8.60 26.35
C ALA A 49 6.66 9.43 25.10
N GLU A 50 7.74 9.05 24.41
CA GLU A 50 8.16 9.64 23.14
C GLU A 50 7.11 9.46 22.01
N PHE A 51 6.14 8.58 22.22
CA PHE A 51 5.01 8.34 21.33
C PHE A 51 3.69 8.96 21.81
N GLU A 52 3.72 9.92 22.74
CA GLU A 52 2.51 10.68 23.13
C GLU A 52 2.17 11.80 22.12
N ASP A 53 3.18 12.42 21.50
CA ASP A 53 3.01 13.55 20.57
C ASP A 53 3.17 13.14 19.09
N VAL A 54 2.27 12.29 18.64
CA VAL A 54 2.35 11.64 17.31
C VAL A 54 1.55 12.36 16.23
N GLY A 55 0.96 13.50 16.59
CA GLY A 55 0.19 14.38 15.71
C GLY A 55 -1.30 14.01 15.62
N LYS A 56 -2.07 14.90 14.98
CA LYS A 56 -3.51 14.70 14.73
C LYS A 56 -3.72 13.99 13.40
N PHE A 57 -4.56 12.95 13.40
CA PHE A 57 -4.99 12.27 12.19
C PHE A 57 -6.34 12.83 11.71
N SER A 58 -6.44 13.19 10.43
CA SER A 58 -7.71 13.63 9.86
C SER A 58 -8.71 12.46 9.88
N GLY A 59 -9.92 12.69 10.38
CA GLY A 59 -10.97 11.68 10.42
C GLY A 59 -10.81 10.59 11.50
N ILE A 60 -9.67 10.49 12.19
CA ILE A 60 -9.44 9.49 13.24
C ILE A 60 -8.90 10.19 14.50
N SER A 61 -9.56 9.98 15.63
CA SER A 61 -9.03 10.34 16.95
C SER A 61 -8.13 9.21 17.44
N MET A 62 -6.90 9.54 17.81
CA MET A 62 -5.99 8.62 18.49
C MET A 62 -5.89 9.00 19.96
N ILE A 63 -6.12 8.04 20.85
CA ILE A 63 -6.09 8.24 22.29
C ILE A 63 -5.21 7.15 22.90
N ILE A 64 -4.23 7.55 23.69
CA ILE A 64 -3.39 6.65 24.46
C ILE A 64 -3.83 6.75 25.92
N ARG A 65 -4.02 5.61 26.58
CA ARG A 65 -4.29 5.53 28.02
C ARG A 65 -3.21 4.71 28.70
N HIS A 66 -2.51 5.34 29.63
CA HIS A 66 -1.57 4.66 30.49
C HIS A 66 -2.30 4.10 31.72
N LEU A 67 -2.17 2.79 31.95
CA LEU A 67 -2.82 2.12 33.07
C LEU A 67 -1.76 1.66 34.06
N THR A 68 -1.98 1.90 35.36
CA THR A 68 -0.97 1.69 36.39
C THR A 68 -0.73 0.21 36.71
N ASP A 69 -1.78 -0.61 36.57
CA ASP A 69 -1.79 -2.03 36.90
C ASP A 69 -2.13 -2.95 35.71
N PHE A 70 -2.27 -2.38 34.51
CA PHE A 70 -2.70 -3.07 33.31
C PHE A 70 -1.91 -2.61 32.09
N ASP A 71 -2.00 -3.37 31.00
CA ASP A 71 -1.48 -2.98 29.69
C ASP A 71 -2.03 -1.61 29.27
N ASP A 72 -1.15 -0.74 28.78
CA ASP A 72 -1.51 0.51 28.10
C ASP A 72 -2.43 0.25 26.91
N GLU A 73 -3.31 1.21 26.65
CA GLU A 73 -4.34 1.08 25.60
C GLU A 73 -4.16 2.16 24.53
N LEU A 74 -4.03 1.74 23.29
CA LEU A 74 -4.13 2.60 22.11
C LEU A 74 -5.54 2.46 21.50
N TYR A 75 -6.26 3.58 21.45
CA TYR A 75 -7.54 3.70 20.79
C TYR A 75 -7.42 4.49 19.49
N LEU A 76 -8.03 3.96 18.44
CA LEU A 76 -8.26 4.66 17.18
C LEU A 76 -9.75 4.71 16.93
N ILE A 77 -10.33 5.92 16.97
CA ILE A 77 -11.78 6.15 16.91
C ILE A 77 -12.10 6.97 15.67
N LEU A 78 -13.05 6.49 14.87
CA LEU A 78 -13.53 7.17 13.67
C LEU A 78 -14.34 8.42 14.04
N ASN A 79 -13.96 9.56 13.48
CA ASN A 79 -14.63 10.84 13.77
C ASN A 79 -15.94 11.00 12.99
N ASN A 80 -16.02 10.47 11.77
CA ASN A 80 -17.20 10.57 10.90
C ASN A 80 -17.64 9.18 10.42
N SER A 81 -18.88 8.82 10.70
CA SER A 81 -19.44 7.50 10.34
C SER A 81 -19.59 7.28 8.83
N SER A 82 -19.54 8.32 7.99
CA SER A 82 -19.53 8.16 6.53
C SER A 82 -18.32 7.38 6.02
N ASP A 83 -17.21 7.41 6.75
CA ASP A 83 -15.93 6.83 6.32
C ASP A 83 -15.72 5.42 6.90
N LYS A 84 -16.79 4.78 7.36
CA LYS A 84 -16.72 3.53 8.15
C LYS A 84 -16.15 2.35 7.37
N GLU A 85 -16.48 2.21 6.08
CA GLU A 85 -15.93 1.15 5.24
C GLU A 85 -14.43 1.33 5.02
N ILE A 86 -14.03 2.56 4.71
CA ILE A 86 -12.63 2.96 4.54
C ILE A 86 -11.86 2.72 5.85
N PHE A 87 -12.41 3.13 6.98
CA PHE A 87 -11.83 2.89 8.29
C PHE A 87 -11.75 1.39 8.65
N HIS A 88 -12.71 0.58 8.23
CA HIS A 88 -12.65 -0.87 8.40
C HIS A 88 -11.44 -1.47 7.68
N THR A 89 -11.17 -1.07 6.44
CA THR A 89 -9.99 -1.51 5.67
C THR A 89 -8.69 -1.14 6.38
N LEU A 90 -8.60 0.07 6.94
CA LEU A 90 -7.46 0.47 7.77
C LEU A 90 -7.30 -0.47 8.96
N CYS A 91 -8.38 -0.76 9.68
CA CYS A 91 -8.33 -1.62 10.86
C CYS A 91 -7.87 -3.04 10.51
N LEU A 92 -8.36 -3.63 9.42
CA LEU A 92 -7.90 -4.95 8.95
C LEU A 92 -6.39 -4.95 8.65
N ASN A 93 -5.88 -3.87 8.06
CA ASN A 93 -4.46 -3.74 7.80
C ASN A 93 -3.63 -3.56 9.10
N LEU A 94 -4.14 -2.82 10.08
CA LEU A 94 -3.49 -2.70 11.39
C LEU A 94 -3.46 -4.06 12.12
N ILE A 95 -4.52 -4.85 12.00
CA ILE A 95 -4.58 -6.21 12.56
C ILE A 95 -3.54 -7.10 11.89
N SER A 96 -3.40 -7.07 10.56
CA SER A 96 -2.38 -7.89 9.87
C SER A 96 -0.95 -7.51 10.26
N ILE A 97 -0.68 -6.22 10.48
CA ILE A 97 0.60 -5.75 11.04
C ILE A 97 0.80 -6.32 12.44
N ALA A 98 -0.20 -6.24 13.31
CA ALA A 98 -0.13 -6.75 14.68
C ALA A 98 0.06 -8.28 14.77
N VAL A 99 -0.45 -9.04 13.80
CA VAL A 99 -0.21 -10.49 13.69
C VAL A 99 1.26 -10.80 13.38
N SER A 100 1.92 -9.97 12.57
CA SER A 100 3.28 -10.23 12.07
C SER A 100 4.40 -9.71 12.97
N ILE A 101 4.13 -8.75 13.85
CA ILE A 101 5.15 -8.08 14.67
C ILE A 101 4.97 -8.44 16.15
N ARG A 102 5.97 -9.14 16.72
CA ARG A 102 5.98 -9.53 18.14
C ARG A 102 6.47 -8.44 19.07
N ASP A 103 7.40 -7.60 18.60
CA ASP A 103 7.99 -6.51 19.39
C ASP A 103 7.04 -5.31 19.47
N GLU A 104 6.70 -4.89 20.67
CA GLU A 104 5.69 -3.85 20.91
C GLU A 104 6.11 -2.47 20.40
N THR A 105 7.38 -2.10 20.58
CA THR A 105 7.91 -0.83 20.08
C THR A 105 7.88 -0.79 18.55
N GLN A 106 8.32 -1.87 17.89
CA GLN A 106 8.24 -1.98 16.43
C GLN A 106 6.79 -1.98 15.93
N LEU A 107 5.87 -2.64 16.64
CA LEU A 107 4.45 -2.64 16.29
C LEU A 107 3.89 -1.22 16.37
N PHE A 108 4.16 -0.50 17.46
CA PHE A 108 3.71 0.88 17.63
C PHE A 108 4.23 1.78 16.50
N ILE A 109 5.53 1.70 16.19
CA ILE A 109 6.13 2.44 15.07
C ILE A 109 5.47 2.07 13.73
N ALA A 110 5.18 0.79 13.50
CA ALA A 110 4.52 0.32 12.28
C ALA A 110 3.08 0.85 12.17
N ILE A 111 2.31 0.84 13.26
CA ILE A 111 0.97 1.43 13.34
C ILE A 111 1.02 2.92 13.02
N LEU A 112 1.91 3.68 13.65
CA LEU A 112 2.05 5.11 13.39
C LEU A 112 2.39 5.42 11.94
N LYS A 113 3.33 4.66 11.36
CA LYS A 113 3.68 4.79 9.93
C LYS A 113 2.45 4.53 9.06
N ARG A 114 1.69 3.48 9.36
CA ARG A 114 0.46 3.14 8.63
C ARG A 114 -0.61 4.23 8.76
N LEU A 115 -0.81 4.78 9.96
CA LEU A 115 -1.76 5.88 10.20
C LEU A 115 -1.37 7.17 9.45
N LYS A 116 -0.09 7.55 9.49
CA LYS A 116 0.42 8.73 8.75
C LYS A 116 0.26 8.55 7.24
N HIS A 117 0.49 7.35 6.74
CA HIS A 117 0.26 7.04 5.33
C HIS A 117 -1.22 7.05 4.96
N TRP A 118 -2.08 6.50 5.82
CA TRP A 118 -3.53 6.52 5.62
C TRP A 118 -4.09 7.94 5.63
N GLN A 119 -3.60 8.82 6.49
CA GLN A 119 -3.98 10.22 6.51
C GLN A 119 -3.63 10.93 5.20
N ARG A 120 -2.47 10.61 4.60
CA ARG A 120 -2.10 11.11 3.27
C ARG A 120 -3.06 10.59 2.19
N PHE A 121 -3.45 9.32 2.27
CA PHE A 121 -4.48 8.76 1.39
C PHE A 121 -5.84 9.45 1.55
N LEU A 122 -6.38 9.58 2.78
CA LEU A 122 -7.68 10.24 3.03
C LEU A 122 -7.69 11.70 2.55
N SER A 123 -6.57 12.41 2.69
CA SER A 123 -6.44 13.76 2.16
C SER A 123 -6.53 13.82 0.62
N GLN A 124 -6.19 12.73 -0.07
CA GLN A 124 -6.33 12.58 -1.51
C GLN A 124 -7.76 12.13 -1.90
N VAL A 125 -8.39 11.24 -1.11
CA VAL A 125 -9.79 10.81 -1.31
C VAL A 125 -10.79 11.95 -1.18
N ALA A 126 -10.50 12.98 -0.37
CA ALA A 126 -11.34 14.18 -0.32
C ALA A 126 -11.52 14.85 -1.70
N SER A 127 -10.56 14.67 -2.62
CA SER A 127 -10.68 15.15 -4.00
C SER A 127 -11.45 14.21 -4.92
N LYS A 128 -11.76 12.98 -4.47
CA LYS A 128 -12.35 11.84 -5.22
C LYS A 128 -11.67 11.46 -6.53
N MET A 129 -10.67 12.22 -6.97
CA MET A 129 -10.00 12.10 -8.25
C MET A 129 -8.57 11.62 -8.02
N LEU A 130 -8.14 10.58 -8.72
CA LEU A 130 -6.75 10.15 -8.70
C LEU A 130 -5.92 11.07 -9.59
N SER A 131 -4.81 11.59 -9.08
CA SER A 131 -3.87 12.37 -9.91
C SER A 131 -3.34 11.52 -11.07
N GLU A 132 -3.00 12.15 -12.20
CA GLU A 132 -2.44 11.46 -13.36
C GLU A 132 -1.20 10.62 -13.01
N GLN A 133 -0.33 11.15 -12.15
CA GLN A 133 0.89 10.45 -11.70
C GLN A 133 0.56 9.16 -10.93
N VAL A 134 -0.44 9.20 -10.05
CA VAL A 134 -0.90 8.01 -9.32
C VAL A 134 -1.50 6.99 -10.28
N GLN A 135 -2.32 7.44 -11.23
CA GLN A 135 -2.89 6.56 -12.26
C GLN A 135 -1.81 5.91 -13.12
N MET A 136 -0.77 6.65 -13.53
CA MET A 136 0.34 6.11 -14.31
C MET A 136 1.16 5.06 -13.54
N GLY A 137 1.40 5.28 -12.24
CA GLY A 137 2.08 4.30 -11.39
C GLY A 137 1.27 3.02 -11.27
N LEU A 138 0.01 3.16 -10.83
CA LEU A 138 -0.92 2.04 -10.69
C LEU A 138 -1.13 1.29 -12.02
N TYR A 139 -1.23 2.01 -13.14
CA TYR A 139 -1.35 1.41 -14.47
C TYR A 139 -0.18 0.46 -14.78
N GLY A 140 1.05 0.90 -14.53
CA GLY A 140 2.25 0.07 -14.76
C GLY A 140 2.26 -1.18 -13.88
N GLU A 141 1.92 -1.03 -12.61
CA GLU A 141 1.86 -2.15 -11.66
C GLU A 141 0.78 -3.17 -12.04
N LEU A 142 -0.42 -2.72 -12.41
CA LEU A 142 -1.53 -3.59 -12.82
C LEU A 142 -1.24 -4.30 -14.15
N ILE A 143 -0.65 -3.61 -15.14
CA ILE A 143 -0.20 -4.24 -16.39
C ILE A 143 0.85 -5.32 -16.09
N PHE A 144 1.82 -5.04 -15.21
CA PHE A 144 2.83 -6.03 -14.83
C PHE A 144 2.21 -7.25 -14.15
N LEU A 145 1.28 -7.03 -13.22
CA LEU A 145 0.52 -8.07 -12.54
C LEU A 145 -0.21 -8.97 -13.58
N ILE A 146 -0.97 -8.36 -14.49
CA ILE A 146 -1.75 -9.07 -15.52
C ILE A 146 -0.86 -9.85 -16.50
N GLU A 147 0.17 -9.18 -17.06
CA GLU A 147 0.93 -9.73 -18.19
C GLU A 147 2.10 -10.63 -17.78
N CYS A 148 2.65 -10.45 -16.57
CA CYS A 148 3.91 -11.08 -16.18
C CYS A 148 3.74 -12.01 -14.98
N VAL A 149 2.96 -11.60 -13.99
CA VAL A 149 2.87 -12.31 -12.70
C VAL A 149 1.76 -13.36 -12.71
N MET A 150 0.52 -12.97 -13.02
CA MET A 150 -0.63 -13.88 -13.03
C MET A 150 -0.50 -15.08 -14.01
N PRO A 151 0.23 -15.00 -15.13
CA PRO A 151 0.43 -16.16 -16.00
C PRO A 151 1.33 -17.27 -15.45
N ILE A 152 2.15 -16.98 -14.43
CA ILE A 152 3.21 -17.90 -13.96
C ILE A 152 3.02 -18.41 -12.52
N MET A 153 2.03 -17.88 -11.79
CA MET A 153 1.74 -18.29 -10.42
C MET A 153 0.24 -18.28 -10.13
N SER A 154 -0.17 -18.81 -8.98
CA SER A 154 -1.57 -18.79 -8.58
C SER A 154 -2.06 -17.35 -8.40
N ASP A 155 -3.36 -17.10 -8.64
CA ASP A 155 -3.97 -15.78 -8.45
C ASP A 155 -3.74 -15.22 -7.03
N LYS A 156 -3.76 -16.10 -6.03
CA LYS A 156 -3.46 -15.75 -4.65
C LYS A 156 -2.02 -15.27 -4.48
N ASP A 157 -1.06 -16.06 -4.96
CA ASP A 157 0.36 -15.72 -4.82
C ASP A 157 0.72 -14.47 -5.64
N ALA A 158 0.08 -14.28 -6.80
CA ALA A 158 0.23 -13.08 -7.62
C ALA A 158 -0.18 -11.82 -6.85
N LEU A 159 -1.37 -11.82 -6.23
CA LEU A 159 -1.82 -10.68 -5.41
C LEU A 159 -0.95 -10.46 -4.16
N LEU A 160 -0.51 -11.53 -3.51
CA LEU A 160 0.36 -11.43 -2.33
C LEU A 160 1.76 -10.92 -2.68
N SER A 161 2.26 -11.21 -3.88
CA SER A 161 3.55 -10.68 -4.36
C SER A 161 3.51 -9.18 -4.67
N TRP A 162 2.32 -8.62 -4.95
CA TRP A 162 2.12 -7.20 -5.20
C TRP A 162 2.09 -6.41 -3.89
N VAL A 163 3.26 -6.00 -3.42
CA VAL A 163 3.47 -5.41 -2.08
C VAL A 163 3.62 -3.88 -2.08
N GLY A 164 3.71 -3.25 -3.27
CA GLY A 164 3.69 -1.81 -3.46
C GLY A 164 2.58 -1.07 -2.69
N PRO A 165 1.31 -1.51 -2.82
CA PRO A 165 0.21 -0.93 -2.04
C PRO A 165 0.43 -0.97 -0.53
N ASP A 166 1.14 -1.99 -0.04
CA ASP A 166 1.43 -2.17 1.38
C ASP A 166 2.59 -1.28 1.90
N PHE A 167 3.03 -0.32 1.08
CA PHE A 167 4.14 0.61 1.34
C PHE A 167 5.49 -0.08 1.53
N HIS A 168 5.68 -1.21 0.85
CA HIS A 168 7.02 -1.79 0.71
C HIS A 168 7.92 -0.85 -0.09
N LYS A 169 9.25 -1.05 0.03
CA LYS A 169 10.24 -0.27 -0.73
C LYS A 169 10.11 -0.50 -2.24
N GLN A 170 9.63 -1.68 -2.63
CA GLN A 170 9.44 -2.14 -4.00
C GLN A 170 7.98 -2.50 -4.26
N ASP A 171 7.60 -2.50 -5.53
CA ASP A 171 6.23 -2.78 -5.96
C ASP A 171 5.88 -4.28 -5.91
N PHE A 172 6.84 -5.16 -6.23
CA PHE A 172 6.67 -6.61 -6.11
C PHE A 172 7.81 -7.29 -5.35
N SER A 173 7.46 -8.30 -4.57
CA SER A 173 8.40 -9.15 -3.85
C SER A 173 8.05 -10.62 -4.05
N PHE A 174 8.96 -11.34 -4.71
CA PHE A 174 8.91 -12.78 -4.88
C PHE A 174 9.83 -13.47 -3.87
N GLU A 175 9.85 -14.80 -3.86
CA GLU A 175 10.72 -15.57 -2.96
C GLU A 175 12.19 -15.16 -3.15
N ASN A 176 12.66 -15.11 -4.41
CA ASN A 176 14.07 -14.92 -4.76
C ASN A 176 14.37 -13.61 -5.51
N SER A 177 13.41 -12.70 -5.66
CA SER A 177 13.62 -11.45 -6.40
C SER A 177 12.69 -10.33 -5.94
N LEU A 178 13.06 -9.10 -6.30
CA LEU A 178 12.28 -7.87 -6.09
C LEU A 178 12.08 -7.18 -7.43
N VAL A 179 10.96 -6.47 -7.59
CA VAL A 179 10.68 -5.68 -8.78
C VAL A 179 10.18 -4.30 -8.41
N GLU A 180 10.82 -3.30 -9.00
CA GLU A 180 10.35 -1.91 -8.99
C GLU A 180 9.75 -1.58 -10.36
N ILE A 181 8.53 -1.05 -10.38
CA ILE A 181 7.84 -0.60 -11.59
C ILE A 181 8.01 0.91 -11.73
N LYS A 182 8.29 1.35 -12.96
CA LYS A 182 8.28 2.77 -13.33
C LYS A 182 7.55 2.97 -14.64
N THR A 183 6.89 4.11 -14.74
CA THR A 183 6.24 4.55 -15.97
C THR A 183 6.75 5.93 -16.36
N PHE A 184 6.79 6.21 -17.66
CA PHE A 184 7.14 7.52 -18.19
C PHE A 184 6.28 7.83 -19.42
N ILE A 185 6.10 9.11 -19.74
CA ILE A 185 5.42 9.52 -20.97
C ILE A 185 6.42 9.47 -22.13
N SER A 186 6.13 8.66 -23.14
CA SER A 186 7.05 8.40 -24.26
C SER A 186 7.47 9.66 -25.01
N SER A 187 6.57 10.64 -25.16
CA SER A 187 6.87 11.92 -25.81
C SER A 187 7.88 12.78 -25.05
N ASN A 188 8.07 12.53 -23.75
CA ASN A 188 9.01 13.28 -22.91
C ASN A 188 10.40 12.64 -22.89
N GLY A 189 10.57 11.48 -23.53
CA GLY A 189 11.79 10.68 -23.48
C GLY A 189 11.79 9.66 -22.33
N PRO A 190 12.73 8.70 -22.34
CA PRO A 190 12.76 7.58 -21.41
C PRO A 190 13.38 7.97 -20.06
N PHE A 191 12.81 9.00 -19.44
CA PHE A 191 13.22 9.52 -18.15
C PHE A 191 12.29 8.98 -17.05
N ILE A 192 12.87 8.31 -16.06
CA ILE A 192 12.12 7.83 -14.89
C ILE A 192 12.49 8.61 -13.64
N LYS A 193 11.47 8.93 -12.84
CA LYS A 193 11.67 9.58 -11.55
C LYS A 193 11.82 8.53 -10.46
N ILE A 194 12.91 8.63 -9.70
CA ILE A 194 13.09 7.92 -8.43
C ILE A 194 12.65 8.87 -7.33
N SER A 195 11.53 8.54 -6.67
CA SER A 195 10.89 9.37 -5.65
C SER A 195 11.45 9.13 -4.25
N SER A 196 12.21 8.06 -4.06
CA SER A 196 12.94 7.75 -2.83
C SER A 196 14.20 6.96 -3.14
N MET A 197 15.31 7.33 -2.51
CA MET A 197 16.56 6.56 -2.50
C MET A 197 16.38 5.09 -2.10
N HIS A 198 15.29 4.73 -1.39
CA HIS A 198 15.03 3.37 -0.94
C HIS A 198 14.48 2.44 -2.04
N GLN A 199 13.94 2.98 -3.13
CA GLN A 199 13.31 2.19 -4.20
C GLN A 199 14.32 1.28 -4.91
N LEU A 200 15.54 1.77 -5.12
CA LEU A 200 16.61 1.03 -5.80
C LEU A 200 17.61 0.35 -4.84
N ILE A 201 17.27 0.28 -3.54
CA ILE A 201 18.06 -0.46 -2.56
C ILE A 201 17.62 -1.92 -2.58
N PHE A 202 18.59 -2.79 -2.80
CA PHE A 202 18.45 -4.23 -2.69
C PHE A 202 19.51 -4.75 -1.72
N GLU A 203 19.12 -5.64 -0.82
CA GLU A 203 20.00 -6.20 0.21
C GLU A 203 20.21 -7.69 -0.03
N LEU A 204 19.16 -8.49 0.18
CA LEU A 204 19.23 -9.96 0.14
C LEU A 204 18.77 -10.57 -1.20
N LYS A 205 17.94 -9.84 -1.96
CA LYS A 205 17.34 -10.33 -3.20
C LYS A 205 17.75 -9.44 -4.38
N PRO A 206 18.01 -10.01 -5.58
CA PRO A 206 18.20 -9.24 -6.79
C PRO A 206 16.98 -8.35 -7.08
N LEU A 207 17.23 -7.14 -7.55
CA LEU A 207 16.21 -6.18 -7.94
C LEU A 207 16.21 -5.97 -9.45
N THR A 208 15.04 -6.12 -10.06
CA THR A 208 14.79 -5.73 -11.44
C THR A 208 13.94 -4.48 -11.48
N LEU A 209 14.34 -3.51 -12.28
CA LEU A 209 13.54 -2.33 -12.58
C LEU A 209 12.79 -2.59 -13.90
N VAL A 210 11.47 -2.67 -13.85
CA VAL A 210 10.62 -2.81 -15.05
C VAL A 210 10.01 -1.46 -15.39
N VAL A 211 10.13 -1.07 -16.66
CA VAL A 211 9.73 0.26 -17.11
C VAL A 211 8.76 0.17 -18.29
N TYR A 212 7.67 0.92 -18.19
CA TYR A 212 6.69 1.09 -19.25
C TYR A 212 6.71 2.52 -19.79
N GLY A 213 6.94 2.68 -21.10
CA GLY A 213 6.71 3.93 -21.81
C GLY A 213 5.25 4.02 -22.24
N LEU A 214 4.59 5.11 -21.86
CA LEU A 214 3.16 5.32 -22.04
C LEU A 214 2.89 6.47 -23.01
N THR A 215 1.96 6.25 -23.94
CA THR A 215 1.34 7.31 -24.76
C THR A 215 -0.11 7.48 -24.37
N LYS A 216 -0.48 8.69 -23.97
CA LYS A 216 -1.84 9.05 -23.61
C LYS A 216 -2.71 9.17 -24.86
N ASN A 217 -3.75 8.35 -24.96
CA ASN A 217 -4.70 8.39 -26.08
C ASN A 217 -6.06 7.82 -25.66
N ASN A 218 -7.11 8.10 -26.43
CA ASN A 218 -8.48 7.69 -26.06
C ASN A 218 -8.81 6.22 -26.39
N THR A 219 -7.94 5.53 -27.13
CA THR A 219 -8.12 4.14 -27.59
C THR A 219 -7.35 3.12 -26.75
N GLY A 220 -6.48 3.58 -25.86
CA GLY A 220 -5.72 2.75 -24.93
C GLY A 220 -6.58 2.26 -23.76
N ARG A 221 -5.90 1.70 -22.76
CA ARG A 221 -6.52 1.18 -21.53
C ARG A 221 -6.36 2.18 -20.41
N SER A 222 -7.36 2.30 -19.54
CA SER A 222 -7.27 3.02 -18.27
C SER A 222 -6.97 2.06 -17.13
N ILE A 223 -6.68 2.61 -15.94
CA ILE A 223 -6.61 1.80 -14.71
C ILE A 223 -7.94 1.06 -14.45
N ILE A 224 -9.09 1.64 -14.83
CA ILE A 224 -10.41 1.02 -14.65
C ILE A 224 -10.55 -0.23 -15.52
N ASP A 225 -10.05 -0.17 -16.75
CA ASP A 225 -10.08 -1.32 -17.67
C ASP A 225 -9.20 -2.47 -17.16
N LEU A 226 -8.07 -2.15 -16.52
CA LEU A 226 -7.17 -3.14 -15.90
C LEU A 226 -7.77 -3.73 -14.62
N ILE A 227 -8.35 -2.88 -13.77
CA ILE A 227 -9.04 -3.29 -12.53
C ILE A 227 -10.19 -4.24 -12.87
N LYS A 228 -11.01 -3.90 -13.87
CA LYS A 228 -12.12 -4.77 -14.32
C LYS A 228 -11.62 -6.13 -14.82
N GLU A 229 -10.52 -6.16 -15.58
CA GLU A 229 -9.93 -7.42 -16.04
C GLU A 229 -9.53 -8.32 -14.87
N ILE A 230 -8.85 -7.76 -13.86
CA ILE A 230 -8.42 -8.51 -12.68
C ILE A 230 -9.63 -8.95 -11.85
N LYS A 231 -10.61 -8.05 -11.61
CA LYS A 231 -11.84 -8.40 -10.88
C LYS A 231 -12.60 -9.56 -11.54
N ASN A 232 -12.67 -9.57 -12.87
CA ASN A 232 -13.33 -10.64 -13.62
C ASN A 232 -12.66 -12.02 -13.40
N LYS A 233 -11.34 -12.06 -13.15
CA LYS A 233 -10.64 -13.30 -12.79
C LYS A 233 -11.02 -13.80 -11.39
N PHE A 234 -11.44 -12.92 -10.50
CA PHE A 234 -11.78 -13.26 -9.11
C PHE A 234 -13.28 -13.33 -8.85
N THR A 235 -14.13 -13.38 -9.89
CA THR A 235 -15.60 -13.29 -9.77
C THR A 235 -16.17 -14.30 -8.76
N ASP A 236 -15.62 -15.51 -8.70
CA ASP A 236 -16.07 -16.56 -7.77
C ASP A 236 -15.24 -16.67 -6.48
N ASN A 237 -14.27 -15.76 -6.28
CA ASN A 237 -13.34 -15.77 -5.16
C ASN A 237 -13.36 -14.43 -4.41
N HIS A 238 -14.38 -14.27 -3.57
CA HIS A 238 -14.59 -13.06 -2.74
C HIS A 238 -13.37 -12.69 -1.89
N TYR A 239 -12.62 -13.68 -1.38
CA TYR A 239 -11.42 -13.41 -0.58
C TYR A 239 -10.33 -12.69 -1.39
N LEU A 240 -10.09 -13.10 -2.65
CA LEU A 240 -9.12 -12.43 -3.50
C LEU A 240 -9.61 -11.06 -3.97
N LEU A 241 -10.92 -10.92 -4.19
CA LEU A 241 -11.53 -9.63 -4.51
C LEU A 241 -11.32 -8.62 -3.37
N ASP A 242 -11.58 -9.03 -2.13
CA ASP A 242 -11.41 -8.18 -0.94
C ASP A 242 -9.95 -7.72 -0.77
N ILE A 243 -8.99 -8.62 -0.97
CA ILE A 243 -7.55 -8.28 -0.94
C ILE A 243 -7.23 -7.25 -2.02
N PHE A 244 -7.70 -7.48 -3.24
CA PHE A 244 -7.41 -6.61 -4.37
C PHE A 244 -8.02 -5.22 -4.18
N GLU A 245 -9.28 -5.14 -3.75
CA GLU A 245 -9.95 -3.87 -3.46
C GLU A 245 -9.30 -3.12 -2.30
N SER A 246 -8.88 -3.82 -1.25
CA SER A 246 -8.12 -3.21 -0.14
C SER A 246 -6.78 -2.62 -0.60
N LYS A 247 -6.09 -3.28 -1.54
CA LYS A 247 -4.86 -2.77 -2.15
C LYS A 247 -5.12 -1.55 -3.04
N LEU A 248 -6.16 -1.58 -3.87
CA LEU A 248 -6.54 -0.44 -4.69
C LEU A 248 -6.95 0.78 -3.86
N ALA A 249 -7.63 0.55 -2.73
CA ALA A 249 -7.96 1.60 -1.79
C ALA A 249 -6.69 2.34 -1.35
N LEU A 250 -5.57 1.66 -1.10
CA LEU A 250 -4.31 2.32 -0.70
C LEU A 250 -3.75 3.30 -1.76
N TYR A 251 -4.15 3.18 -3.03
CA TYR A 251 -3.79 4.11 -4.12
C TYR A 251 -4.74 5.30 -4.28
N GLY A 252 -5.82 5.40 -3.49
CA GLY A 252 -6.85 6.42 -3.76
C GLY A 252 -8.08 5.86 -4.48
N TYR A 253 -8.04 4.62 -4.98
CA TYR A 253 -9.11 4.07 -5.80
C TYR A 253 -10.13 3.28 -4.96
N LEU A 254 -11.34 3.80 -4.92
CA LEU A 254 -12.53 3.16 -4.39
C LEU A 254 -13.57 3.01 -5.50
N ASP A 255 -14.04 1.77 -5.71
CA ASP A 255 -15.05 1.48 -6.73
C ASP A 255 -16.37 2.20 -6.42
N GLY A 256 -17.02 2.75 -7.44
CA GLY A 256 -18.24 3.55 -7.31
C GLY A 256 -18.10 4.93 -6.63
N ILE A 257 -16.96 5.24 -6.00
CA ILE A 257 -16.69 6.52 -5.32
C ILE A 257 -15.72 7.40 -6.12
N SER A 258 -14.71 6.79 -6.77
CA SER A 258 -13.67 7.54 -7.49
C SER A 258 -14.23 8.16 -8.76
N GLU A 259 -13.93 9.44 -8.98
CA GLU A 259 -14.46 10.24 -10.08
C GLU A 259 -13.41 10.44 -11.20
N GLU A 260 -13.91 10.65 -12.41
CA GLU A 260 -13.14 10.98 -13.63
C GLU A 260 -12.26 12.24 -13.44
N PRO A 261 -11.15 12.41 -14.20
CA PRO A 261 -10.79 11.64 -15.38
C PRO A 261 -9.95 10.39 -15.07
N PHE A 262 -10.29 9.28 -15.71
CA PHE A 262 -9.43 8.10 -15.83
C PHE A 262 -8.72 8.11 -17.18
N PHE A 263 -7.43 8.44 -17.14
CA PHE A 263 -6.64 8.55 -18.35
C PHE A 263 -6.37 7.18 -18.96
N LYS A 264 -6.39 7.16 -20.29
CA LYS A 264 -6.12 5.97 -21.09
C LYS A 264 -4.72 6.06 -21.69
N TYR A 265 -4.03 4.95 -21.65
CA TYR A 265 -2.65 4.81 -22.09
C TYR A 265 -2.52 3.62 -23.04
N PHE A 266 -1.66 3.81 -24.04
CA PHE A 266 -1.07 2.74 -24.82
C PHE A 266 0.37 2.52 -24.33
N THR A 267 0.76 1.26 -24.16
CA THR A 267 2.12 0.88 -23.76
C THR A 267 3.01 0.79 -24.99
N ASP A 268 3.82 1.81 -25.25
CA ASP A 268 4.71 1.85 -26.41
C ASP A 268 5.94 0.97 -26.22
N THR A 269 6.45 0.92 -25.00
CA THR A 269 7.68 0.22 -24.66
C THR A 269 7.55 -0.48 -23.32
N LYS A 270 8.17 -1.65 -23.24
CA LYS A 270 8.30 -2.46 -22.03
C LYS A 270 9.75 -2.92 -21.96
N LYS A 271 10.49 -2.43 -20.96
CA LYS A 271 11.91 -2.76 -20.75
C LYS A 271 12.14 -3.22 -19.32
N ALA A 272 13.15 -4.05 -19.10
CA ALA A 272 13.59 -4.45 -17.78
C ALA A 272 15.09 -4.17 -17.64
N PHE A 273 15.53 -3.73 -16.47
CA PHE A 273 16.92 -3.42 -16.16
C PHE A 273 17.34 -4.12 -14.87
N LYS A 274 18.52 -4.74 -14.89
CA LYS A 274 19.10 -5.34 -13.69
C LYS A 274 19.69 -4.23 -12.83
N VAL A 275 19.18 -4.05 -11.62
CA VAL A 275 19.72 -3.09 -10.66
C VAL A 275 20.85 -3.78 -9.90
N ASN A 276 22.10 -3.45 -10.22
CA ASN A 276 23.29 -3.95 -9.55
C ASN A 276 24.04 -2.81 -8.83
N SER A 277 25.31 -3.00 -8.47
CA SER A 277 26.15 -1.96 -7.86
C SER A 277 26.55 -0.85 -8.83
N GLU A 278 26.58 -1.12 -10.14
CA GLU A 278 26.96 -0.19 -11.20
C GLU A 278 25.76 0.57 -11.80
N PHE A 279 24.55 0.07 -11.57
CA PHE A 279 23.32 0.73 -12.03
C PHE A 279 23.21 2.14 -11.41
N PRO A 280 22.87 3.19 -12.18
CA PRO A 280 22.82 4.56 -11.69
C PRO A 280 21.78 4.71 -10.59
N LYS A 281 22.25 4.83 -9.34
CA LYS A 281 21.43 5.02 -8.16
C LYS A 281 22.18 5.82 -7.12
N ILE A 282 21.43 6.43 -6.19
CA ILE A 282 22.00 7.12 -5.04
C ILE A 282 21.56 6.38 -3.79
N THR A 283 22.54 5.94 -3.00
CA THR A 283 22.34 5.18 -1.76
C THR A 283 22.50 6.08 -0.53
N PRO A 284 21.95 5.69 0.64
CA PRO A 284 22.13 6.44 1.88
C PRO A 284 23.60 6.67 2.27
N LYS A 285 24.51 5.81 1.81
CA LYS A 285 25.95 5.90 2.10
C LYS A 285 26.66 7.00 1.30
N GLU A 286 26.05 7.50 0.24
CA GLU A 286 26.62 8.48 -0.69
C GLU A 286 26.17 9.92 -0.39
N ILE A 287 25.27 10.09 0.58
CA ILE A 287 24.73 11.39 0.96
C ILE A 287 25.02 11.69 2.43
N ALA A 288 25.00 12.97 2.80
CA ALA A 288 25.18 13.37 4.20
C ALA A 288 24.02 12.84 5.07
N ASN A 289 24.33 12.37 6.28
CA ASN A 289 23.35 11.77 7.21
C ASN A 289 22.18 12.71 7.58
N GLN A 290 22.33 14.02 7.37
CA GLN A 290 21.28 15.02 7.61
C GLN A 290 20.23 15.07 6.47
N ILE A 291 20.49 14.44 5.32
CA ILE A 291 19.56 14.39 4.20
C ILE A 291 18.60 13.22 4.40
N VAL A 292 17.35 13.53 4.70
CA VAL A 292 16.30 12.54 5.03
C VAL A 292 15.46 12.10 3.83
N ALA A 293 15.48 12.86 2.73
CA ALA A 293 14.74 12.55 1.50
C ALA A 293 15.46 13.10 0.26
N LEU A 294 15.43 12.34 -0.83
CA LEU A 294 16.01 12.71 -2.11
C LEU A 294 15.12 12.20 -3.25
N GLN A 295 15.00 13.00 -4.31
CA GLN A 295 14.37 12.61 -5.57
C GLN A 295 15.33 12.94 -6.71
N TYR A 296 15.41 12.05 -7.69
CA TYR A 296 16.25 12.25 -8.87
C TYR A 296 15.65 11.55 -10.08
N THR A 297 16.17 11.84 -11.26
CA THR A 297 15.69 11.30 -12.54
C THR A 297 16.81 10.53 -13.20
N ILE A 298 16.50 9.36 -13.76
CA ILE A 298 17.42 8.55 -14.55
C ILE A 298 17.01 8.63 -16.02
N ASP A 299 17.98 8.89 -16.89
CA ASP A 299 17.86 8.76 -18.33
C ASP A 299 18.15 7.32 -18.76
N LEU A 300 17.10 6.56 -19.08
CA LEU A 300 17.23 5.15 -19.44
C LEU A 300 17.89 4.94 -20.81
N SER A 301 17.94 5.96 -21.66
CA SER A 301 18.67 5.86 -22.94
C SER A 301 20.16 5.61 -22.73
N LYS A 302 20.69 5.97 -21.55
CA LYS A 302 22.08 5.76 -21.12
C LYS A 302 22.27 4.50 -20.27
N CYS A 303 21.23 3.68 -20.10
CA CYS A 303 21.24 2.50 -19.23
C CYS A 303 21.16 1.18 -20.00
N SER A 304 21.39 1.18 -21.32
CA SER A 304 21.22 0.01 -22.19
C SER A 304 22.06 -1.21 -21.76
N ILE A 305 23.25 -0.98 -21.19
CA ILE A 305 24.13 -2.05 -20.68
C ILE A 305 23.52 -2.85 -19.51
N PHE A 306 22.51 -2.28 -18.83
CA PHE A 306 21.81 -2.92 -17.73
C PHE A 306 20.51 -3.60 -18.18
N GLU A 307 20.11 -3.46 -19.45
CA GLU A 307 18.89 -4.09 -19.96
C GLU A 307 18.96 -5.61 -19.80
N THR A 308 17.86 -6.20 -19.36
CA THR A 308 17.72 -7.64 -19.15
C THR A 308 16.37 -8.11 -19.68
N ASN A 309 16.21 -9.43 -19.85
CA ASN A 309 14.91 -10.00 -20.15
C ASN A 309 14.01 -9.93 -18.91
N ILE A 310 12.77 -9.47 -19.09
CA ILE A 310 11.79 -9.39 -17.99
C ILE A 310 11.51 -10.77 -17.37
N ASN A 311 11.57 -11.85 -18.17
CA ASN A 311 11.35 -13.21 -17.70
C ASN A 311 12.49 -13.72 -16.80
N ALA A 312 13.67 -13.09 -16.84
CA ALA A 312 14.79 -13.42 -15.93
C ALA A 312 14.57 -12.88 -14.50
N THR A 313 13.44 -12.24 -14.25
CA THR A 313 13.04 -11.70 -12.95
C THR A 313 12.41 -12.75 -12.03
N PHE A 314 11.82 -13.80 -12.63
CA PHE A 314 11.12 -14.87 -11.95
C PHE A 314 12.01 -16.10 -11.79
#